data_AF-X8DTQ2-F1
#
_entry.id   AF-X8DTQ2-F1
#
_cell.length_a   1.000
_cell.length_b   1.000
_cell.length_c   1.000
_cell.angle_alpha   90.00
_cell.angle_beta   90.00
_cell.angle_gamma   90.00
#
_symmetry.space_group_name_H-M   'P 1'
#
loop_
_entity.id
_entity.type
_entity.pdbx_description
1 polymer ?
#
loop_
_entity_poly.entity_id
_entity_poly.type
_entity_poly.pdbx_seq_one_letter_code
_entity_poly.pdbx_strand_id
1 'polypeptide(L)'
;MVLAYPAPIDLTLTIGTESDPLAAILGSTRAAVLRLLAEQHTTGDIARNLGISPASASEHTSALRHARLVRSRRDGKAVIHEATALGIDLIDANRR
;
A
#
# COMPACT_ATOMS: atom_id res chain seq x y z
N MET A 1 10.48 18.01 22.41
CA MET A 1 9.24 17.26 22.66
C MET A 1 9.29 16.00 21.81
N VAL A 2 9.76 14.90 22.40
CA VAL A 2 9.98 13.61 21.72
C VAL A 2 8.64 12.87 21.70
N LEU A 3 7.99 12.80 20.55
CA LEU A 3 6.91 11.84 20.32
C LEU A 3 7.56 10.55 19.84
N ALA A 4 8.02 9.75 20.80
CA ALA A 4 8.24 8.33 20.58
C ALA A 4 6.87 7.71 20.32
N TYR A 5 6.58 7.37 19.07
CA TYR A 5 5.42 6.57 18.72
C TYR A 5 5.83 5.09 18.82
N PRO A 6 5.33 4.31 19.79
CA PRO A 6 5.40 2.86 19.70
C PRO A 6 4.40 2.45 18.62
N ALA A 7 4.87 2.34 17.38
CA ALA A 7 4.11 1.58 16.39
C ALA A 7 4.12 0.12 16.88
N PRO A 8 2.96 -0.53 17.06
CA PRO A 8 2.94 -1.96 17.28
C PRO A 8 3.64 -2.60 16.07
N ILE A 9 4.79 -3.20 16.35
CA ILE A 9 5.43 -4.13 15.42
C ILE A 9 4.51 -5.34 15.42
N ASP A 10 3.47 -5.33 14.58
CA ASP A 10 2.78 -6.55 14.18
C ASP A 10 3.78 -7.35 13.35
N LEU A 11 4.65 -8.08 14.05
CA LEU A 11 5.56 -9.06 13.52
C LEU A 11 4.77 -10.31 13.09
N THR A 12 3.67 -10.14 12.37
CA THR A 12 3.03 -11.25 11.67
C THR A 12 3.78 -11.44 10.36
N LEU A 13 4.99 -11.99 10.47
CA LEU A 13 5.63 -12.70 9.37
C LEU A 13 4.82 -13.98 9.14
N THR A 14 3.63 -13.84 8.56
CA THR A 14 2.98 -14.94 7.86
C THR A 14 3.85 -15.20 6.65
N ILE A 15 4.83 -16.09 6.81
CA ILE A 15 5.49 -16.74 5.69
C ILE A 15 4.42 -17.65 5.09
N GLY A 16 3.51 -17.04 4.33
CA GLY A 16 2.45 -17.72 3.62
C GLY A 16 3.12 -18.71 2.68
N THR A 17 2.75 -19.97 2.84
CA THR A 17 3.27 -21.12 2.09
C THR A 17 2.77 -21.16 0.64
N GLU A 18 2.21 -20.06 0.16
CA GLU A 18 1.93 -19.75 -1.24
C GLU A 18 2.67 -18.43 -1.49
N SER A 19 3.88 -18.50 -2.04
CA SER A 19 4.75 -17.33 -2.18
C SER A 19 4.14 -16.33 -3.16
N ASP A 20 3.44 -15.33 -2.63
CA ASP A 20 3.10 -14.13 -3.36
C ASP A 20 4.42 -13.42 -3.73
N PRO A 21 4.86 -13.45 -5.01
CA PRO A 21 6.16 -12.92 -5.40
C PRO A 21 6.23 -11.40 -5.19
N LEU A 22 5.08 -10.73 -5.27
CA LEU A 22 4.97 -9.31 -5.00
C LEU A 22 5.10 -9.01 -3.50
N ALA A 23 4.52 -9.83 -2.64
CA ALA A 23 4.72 -9.72 -1.19
C ALA A 23 6.16 -10.05 -0.78
N ALA A 24 6.86 -10.92 -1.51
CA ALA A 24 8.28 -11.19 -1.26
C ALA A 24 9.17 -9.96 -1.54
N ILE A 25 8.83 -9.17 -2.55
CA ILE A 25 9.59 -7.97 -2.95
C ILE A 25 9.17 -6.74 -2.14
N LEU A 26 7.86 -6.51 -2.02
CA LEU A 26 7.31 -5.30 -1.40
C LEU A 26 6.96 -5.51 0.07
N GLY A 27 6.85 -6.73 0.57
CA GLY A 27 6.19 -7.01 1.85
C GLY A 27 4.67 -7.12 1.68
N SER A 28 4.04 -7.95 2.51
CA SER A 28 2.60 -8.29 2.43
C SER A 28 1.68 -7.06 2.42
N THR A 29 1.86 -6.13 3.35
CA THR A 29 0.98 -4.94 3.46
C THR A 29 1.13 -4.00 2.26
N ARG A 30 2.36 -3.76 1.77
CA ARG A 30 2.57 -2.89 0.60
C ARG A 30 2.07 -3.53 -0.69
N ALA A 31 2.21 -4.86 -0.84
CA ALA A 31 1.60 -5.60 -1.95
C ALA A 31 0.06 -5.51 -1.91
N ALA A 32 -0.54 -5.64 -0.73
CA ALA A 32 -1.99 -5.46 -0.55
C ALA A 32 -2.45 -4.03 -0.88
N VAL A 33 -1.73 -3.00 -0.42
CA VAL A 33 -2.01 -1.59 -0.78
C VAL A 33 -1.91 -1.38 -2.28
N LEU A 34 -0.86 -1.90 -2.93
CA LEU A 34 -0.68 -1.74 -4.37
C LEU A 34 -1.80 -2.41 -5.17
N ARG A 35 -2.21 -3.63 -4.79
CA ARG A 35 -3.35 -4.32 -5.41
C ARG A 35 -4.67 -3.59 -5.22
N LEU A 36 -4.91 -3.07 -4.01
CA LEU A 36 -6.11 -2.27 -3.76
C LEU A 36 -6.12 -1.02 -4.66
N LEU A 37 -4.97 -0.39 -4.85
CA LEU A 37 -4.80 0.77 -5.72
C LEU A 37 -4.86 0.47 -7.22
N ALA A 38 -5.12 -0.79 -7.62
CA ALA A 38 -5.57 -1.06 -8.98
C ALA A 38 -6.87 -0.28 -9.30
N GLU A 39 -7.67 0.02 -8.28
CA GLU A 39 -8.77 0.96 -8.32
C GLU A 39 -8.44 2.26 -7.56
N GLN A 40 -9.23 3.30 -7.82
CA GLN A 40 -9.00 4.63 -7.27
C GLN A 40 -9.52 4.71 -5.83
N HIS A 41 -8.65 5.01 -4.87
CA HIS A 41 -9.02 5.06 -3.45
C HIS A 41 -8.43 6.27 -2.73
N THR A 42 -9.15 6.77 -1.73
CA THR A 42 -8.58 7.75 -0.80
C THR A 42 -7.73 7.05 0.28
N THR A 43 -6.85 7.80 0.97
CA THR A 43 -6.09 7.23 2.10
C THR A 43 -7.00 6.61 3.16
N GLY A 44 -8.18 7.19 3.39
CA GLY A 44 -9.16 6.68 4.35
C GLY A 44 -9.85 5.40 3.89
N ASP A 45 -10.04 5.21 2.58
CA ASP A 45 -10.58 3.95 2.04
C ASP A 45 -9.55 2.83 2.14
N ILE A 46 -8.28 3.14 1.86
CA ILE A 46 -7.17 2.17 2.01
C ILE A 46 -7.07 1.69 3.46
N ALA A 47 -7.09 2.61 4.42
CA ALA A 47 -7.04 2.29 5.84
C ALA A 47 -8.19 1.39 6.27
N ARG A 48 -9.42 1.70 5.82
CA ARG A 48 -10.62 0.92 6.12
C ARG A 48 -10.60 -0.48 5.50
N ASN A 49 -10.23 -0.58 4.22
CA ASN A 49 -10.24 -1.87 3.50
C ASN A 49 -9.17 -2.84 4.00
N LEU A 50 -8.03 -2.33 4.47
CA LEU A 50 -6.93 -3.15 4.96
C LEU A 50 -6.88 -3.28 6.49
N GLY A 51 -7.78 -2.61 7.22
CA GLY A 51 -7.82 -2.64 8.69
C GLY A 51 -6.59 -1.99 9.35
N ILE A 52 -5.91 -1.07 8.65
CA ILE A 52 -4.71 -0.39 9.15
C ILE A 52 -5.00 1.07 9.51
N SER A 53 -4.09 1.71 10.25
CA SER A 53 -4.25 3.12 10.59
C SER A 53 -4.13 4.04 9.34
N PRO A 54 -4.79 5.22 9.32
CA PRO A 54 -4.60 6.21 8.25
C PRO A 54 -3.14 6.66 8.09
N ALA A 55 -2.38 6.69 9.18
CA ALA A 55 -0.95 7.01 9.16
C ALA A 55 -0.15 5.93 8.42
N SER A 56 -0.37 4.65 8.74
CA SER A 56 0.24 3.51 8.05
C SER A 56 -0.13 3.46 6.56
N ALA A 57 -1.41 3.68 6.24
CA ALA A 57 -1.86 3.79 4.85
C ALA A 57 -1.14 4.92 4.10
N SER A 58 -1.00 6.10 4.72
CA SER A 58 -0.27 7.22 4.15
C SER A 58 1.23 6.92 3.97
N GLU A 59 1.84 6.20 4.90
CA GLU A 59 3.25 5.79 4.81
C GLU A 59 3.46 4.82 3.64
N HIS A 60 2.64 3.77 3.54
CA HIS A 60 2.73 2.79 2.46
C HIS A 60 2.49 3.42 1.08
N THR A 61 1.47 4.28 0.96
CA THR A 61 1.22 5.02 -0.29
C THR A 61 2.35 5.98 -0.65
N SER A 62 2.95 6.66 0.34
CA SER A 62 4.11 7.52 0.11
C SER A 62 5.32 6.72 -0.38
N ALA A 63 5.61 5.56 0.22
CA ALA A 63 6.69 4.68 -0.21
C ALA A 63 6.48 4.18 -1.65
N LEU A 64 5.27 3.71 -1.98
CA LEU A 64 4.92 3.27 -3.34
C LEU A 64 4.97 4.42 -4.35
N ARG A 65 4.61 5.63 -3.94
CA ARG A 65 4.72 6.84 -4.76
C ARG A 65 6.18 7.21 -5.04
N HIS A 66 7.07 7.12 -4.04
CA HIS A 66 8.51 7.31 -4.25
C HIS A 66 9.10 6.28 -5.21
N ALA A 67 8.57 5.05 -5.20
CA ALA A 67 8.91 4.00 -6.17
C ALA A 67 8.21 4.16 -7.54
N ARG A 68 7.41 5.22 -7.74
CA ARG A 68 6.62 5.48 -8.96
C ARG A 68 5.60 4.40 -9.32
N LEU A 69 5.21 3.56 -8.36
CA LEU A 69 4.19 2.52 -8.52
C LEU A 69 2.77 3.08 -8.31
N VAL A 70 2.64 4.19 -7.60
CA VAL A 70 1.38 4.86 -7.29
C VAL A 70 1.50 6.34 -7.63
N ARG A 71 0.42 6.93 -8.13
CA ARG A 71 0.25 8.38 -8.24
C ARG A 71 -0.89 8.86 -7.36
N SER A 72 -0.79 10.09 -6.92
CA SER A 72 -1.83 10.76 -6.14
C SER A 72 -2.30 11.99 -6.88
N ARG A 73 -3.62 12.21 -6.94
CA ARG A 73 -4.20 13.45 -7.46
C ARG A 73 -5.20 14.00 -6.45
N ARG A 74 -5.30 15.31 -6.38
CA ARG A 74 -6.30 15.97 -5.53
C ARG A 74 -7.60 16.09 -6.30
N ASP A 75 -8.67 15.56 -5.73
CA ASP A 75 -10.04 15.67 -6.25
C ASP A 75 -10.90 16.41 -5.23
N GLY A 76 -11.05 17.72 -5.46
CA GLY A 76 -11.70 18.65 -4.53
C GLY A 76 -11.04 18.64 -3.14
N LYS A 77 -11.78 18.14 -2.14
CA LYS A 77 -11.34 18.08 -0.74
C LYS A 77 -10.58 16.79 -0.40
N ALA A 78 -10.54 15.81 -1.29
CA ALA A 78 -9.92 14.52 -1.07
C ALA A 78 -8.65 14.35 -1.93
N VAL A 79 -7.75 13.47 -1.49
CA VAL A 79 -6.64 12.99 -2.30
C VAL A 79 -6.97 11.55 -2.71
N ILE A 80 -6.99 11.33 -4.02
CA ILE A 80 -7.20 10.03 -4.63
C ILE A 80 -5.84 9.46 -5.00
N HIS A 81 -5.62 8.21 -4.64
CA HIS A 81 -4.46 7.41 -5.01
C HIS A 81 -4.89 6.35 -6.02
N GLU A 82 -4.02 6.08 -6.97
CA GLU A 82 -4.21 5.05 -7.99
C GLU A 82 -2.85 4.50 -8.41
N ALA A 83 -2.82 3.22 -8.81
CA ALA A 83 -1.64 2.60 -9.37
C ALA A 83 -1.27 3.28 -10.70
N THR A 84 0.03 3.42 -10.95
CA THR A 84 0.53 3.81 -12.27
C THR A 84 0.46 2.63 -13.23
N ALA A 85 0.69 2.86 -14.52
CA ALA A 85 0.83 1.76 -15.49
C ALA A 85 1.89 0.74 -15.04
N LEU A 86 3.04 1.21 -14.53
CA LEU A 86 4.08 0.36 -13.95
C LEU A 86 3.57 -0.47 -12.76
N GLY A 87 2.77 0.14 -11.88
CA GLY A 87 2.17 -0.55 -10.74
C GLY A 87 1.21 -1.66 -11.18
N ILE A 88 0.38 -1.40 -12.20
CA ILE A 88 -0.53 -2.38 -12.79
C ILE A 88 0.24 -3.52 -13.46
N ASP A 89 1.22 -3.20 -14.30
CA ASP A 89 2.07 -4.19 -14.96
C ASP A 89 2.76 -5.11 -13.92
N LEU A 90 3.20 -4.53 -12.80
CA LEU A 90 3.83 -5.29 -11.72
C LEU A 90 2.82 -6.21 -11.02
N ILE A 91 1.59 -5.77 -10.77
CA ILE A 91 0.53 -6.62 -10.23
C ILE A 91 0.25 -7.79 -11.18
N ASP A 92 0.13 -7.52 -12.47
CA ASP A 92 -0.22 -8.52 -13.48
C ASP A 92 0.91 -9.51 -13.73
N ALA A 93 2.17 -9.06 -13.71
CA ALA A 93 3.35 -9.91 -13.82
C ALA A 93 3.50 -10.89 -12.64
N ASN A 94 2.99 -10.53 -11.46
CA ASN A 94 3.11 -11.31 -10.21
C ASN A 94 1.79 -11.95 -9.78
N ARG A 95 0.85 -12.16 -10.72
CA ARG A 95 -0.43 -12.86 -10.48
C ARG A 95 -0.36 -14.38 -10.77
N ARG A 96 0.72 -14.85 -11.38
CA ARG A 96 0.95 -16.25 -11.78
C ARG A 96 1.86 -16.95 -10.79
#